data_AF-A0A5A7RUZ9-F1
#
_entry.id   AF-A0A5A7RUZ9-F1
#
_cell.length_a   1.000
_cell.length_b   1.000
_cell.length_c   1.000
_cell.angle_alpha   90.00
_cell.angle_beta   90.00
_cell.angle_gamma   90.00
#
_symmetry.space_group_name_H-M   'P 1'
#
loop_
_entity.id
_entity.type
_entity.pdbx_description
1 polymer ?
#
loop_
_entity_poly.entity_id
_entity_poly.type
_entity_poly.pdbx_seq_one_letter_code
_entity_poly.pdbx_strand_id
1 'polypeptide(L)'
;MAKKKKIREKEEEIEFKLPKFDEEKFIQKEKRNIKTTFISFLFGLLIALISYFLWANLSENLKWPLVLLFALFSISWLKYIFVKLKIDLTDFGNKGWAGSIAVYFFTWLLLLTILCNPPFYDAAPPHIEIVALPQIQEPGGTVKIVAKVVDNVGVKDINLSITDLQNGSKIYPNISVNKSNGIVTYTFLNPSNKLGGFKYSLVAKDVNNHVSIKNGTFKYDNYAIVLTLPENGTTMYSYTPIEFRVDKDVSRENFRVYYRVNNGPEINVSRVNKNDKSTYRSSPEYKGWPRNENITLKAYVEVIHYFTNLDQKFNNTIKDTTTYHFKTADDPNIGTKDRLIPKDPYKSKQPKNTLNYYLPYYKPTQTPGFELITLLVSFLAVILLFKNKKKK
;
A
#
# COMPACT_ATOMS: atom_id res chain seq x y z
N MET A 1 65.15 19.71 -31.84
CA MET A 1 65.03 20.90 -30.97
C MET A 1 64.24 22.04 -31.67
N ALA A 2 62.92 21.93 -31.86
CA ALA A 2 62.12 23.09 -32.30
C ALA A 2 60.65 23.04 -31.85
N LYS A 3 60.02 21.85 -31.84
CA LYS A 3 58.61 21.70 -31.37
C LYS A 3 58.43 21.63 -29.85
N LYS A 4 59.43 21.16 -29.10
CA LYS A 4 59.38 21.11 -27.62
C LYS A 4 59.62 22.47 -26.95
N LYS A 5 60.20 23.43 -27.69
CA LYS A 5 60.50 24.79 -27.18
C LYS A 5 59.25 25.69 -27.20
N LYS A 6 58.40 25.53 -28.23
CA LYS A 6 57.14 26.28 -28.39
C LYS A 6 56.01 25.91 -27.41
N ILE A 7 56.09 24.73 -26.78
CA ILE A 7 55.15 24.28 -25.73
C ILE A 7 55.59 24.85 -24.37
N ARG A 8 56.90 24.89 -24.10
CA ARG A 8 57.47 25.45 -22.86
C ARG A 8 57.35 26.98 -22.78
N GLU A 9 57.53 27.69 -23.89
CA GLU A 9 57.42 29.16 -23.92
C GLU A 9 55.98 29.68 -23.78
N LYS A 10 54.95 28.82 -23.86
CA LYS A 10 53.55 29.18 -23.56
C LYS A 10 53.14 28.92 -22.10
N GLU A 11 53.99 28.22 -21.33
CA GLU A 11 53.75 27.90 -19.93
C GLU A 11 54.45 28.88 -18.97
N GLU A 12 55.37 29.71 -19.47
CA GLU A 12 55.97 30.79 -18.69
C GLU A 12 55.09 32.04 -18.76
N GLU A 13 54.50 32.36 -17.60
CA GLU A 13 53.90 33.64 -17.21
C GLU A 13 52.46 33.95 -17.67
N ILE A 14 51.51 33.06 -17.35
CA ILE A 14 50.31 33.58 -16.69
C ILE A 14 50.69 33.70 -15.21
N GLU A 15 51.38 34.78 -14.88
CA GLU A 15 51.65 35.16 -13.49
C GLU A 15 50.28 35.39 -12.83
N PHE A 16 49.74 34.34 -12.21
CA PHE A 16 48.46 34.37 -11.52
C PHE A 16 48.60 35.30 -10.31
N LYS A 17 48.44 36.60 -10.56
CA LYS A 17 48.34 37.61 -9.51
C LYS A 17 47.00 37.38 -8.85
N LEU A 18 47.03 36.80 -7.64
CA LEU A 18 45.88 36.78 -6.75
C LEU A 18 45.37 38.23 -6.67
N PRO A 19 44.17 38.53 -7.20
CA PRO A 19 43.63 39.88 -7.13
C PRO A 19 43.55 40.27 -5.65
N LYS A 20 44.01 41.48 -5.31
CA LYS A 20 43.92 41.97 -3.93
C LYS A 20 42.45 41.96 -3.50
N PHE A 21 42.18 41.35 -2.36
CA PHE A 21 40.85 41.32 -1.79
C PHE A 21 40.40 42.76 -1.47
N ASP A 22 39.28 43.17 -2.05
CA ASP A 22 38.65 44.47 -1.83
C ASP A 22 37.52 44.29 -0.81
N GLU A 23 37.81 44.63 0.44
CA GLU A 23 36.90 44.43 1.58
C GLU A 23 35.61 45.25 1.44
N GLU A 24 35.69 46.49 0.95
CA GLU A 24 34.52 47.35 0.81
C GLU A 24 33.55 46.83 -0.26
N LYS A 25 34.08 46.46 -1.44
CA LYS A 25 33.25 45.84 -2.49
C LYS A 25 32.68 44.51 -2.05
N PHE A 26 33.44 43.73 -1.29
CA PHE A 26 32.96 42.47 -0.72
C PHE A 26 31.80 42.71 0.24
N ILE A 27 31.93 43.64 1.19
CA ILE A 27 30.88 43.97 2.17
C ILE A 27 29.62 44.49 1.46
N GLN A 28 29.76 45.36 0.45
CA GLN A 28 28.61 45.86 -0.32
C GLN A 28 27.89 44.74 -1.06
N LYS A 29 28.65 43.84 -1.70
CA LYS A 29 28.11 42.66 -2.39
C LYS A 29 27.37 41.74 -1.43
N GLU A 30 27.94 41.45 -0.26
CA GLU A 30 27.30 40.60 0.74
C GLU A 30 26.04 41.23 1.33
N LYS A 31 26.08 42.53 1.68
CA LYS A 31 24.88 43.28 2.11
C LYS A 31 23.76 43.22 1.07
N ARG A 32 24.11 43.40 -0.22
CA ARG A 32 23.16 43.24 -1.32
C ARG A 32 22.58 41.83 -1.35
N ASN A 33 23.43 40.80 -1.33
CA ASN A 33 23.01 39.39 -1.41
C ASN A 33 22.06 39.03 -0.26
N ILE A 34 22.37 39.48 0.96
CA ILE A 34 21.50 39.30 2.14
C ILE A 34 20.15 39.99 1.91
N LYS A 35 20.16 41.25 1.46
CA LYS A 35 18.93 42.03 1.21
C LYS A 35 18.06 41.37 0.14
N THR A 36 18.62 40.94 -0.99
CA THR A 36 17.88 40.25 -2.04
C THR A 36 17.33 38.92 -1.58
N THR A 37 18.08 38.17 -0.78
CA THR A 37 17.64 36.88 -0.22
C THR A 37 16.46 37.09 0.73
N PHE A 38 16.55 38.05 1.65
CA PHE A 38 15.49 38.34 2.61
C PHE A 38 14.20 38.83 1.93
N ILE A 39 14.32 39.70 0.92
CA ILE A 39 13.17 40.16 0.15
C ILE A 39 12.54 39.02 -0.65
N SER A 40 13.35 38.16 -1.30
CA SER A 40 12.86 36.96 -1.99
C SER A 40 12.10 36.01 -1.07
N PHE A 41 12.62 35.81 0.15
CA PHE A 41 11.97 35.02 1.18
C PHE A 41 10.61 35.61 1.58
N LEU A 42 10.55 36.90 1.95
CA LEU A 42 9.30 37.57 2.32
C LEU A 42 8.27 37.55 1.18
N PHE A 43 8.72 37.75 -0.06
CA PHE A 43 7.85 37.67 -1.22
C PHE A 43 7.32 36.25 -1.43
N GLY A 44 8.15 35.23 -1.19
CA GLY A 44 7.73 33.82 -1.23
C GLY A 44 6.64 33.50 -0.20
N LEU A 45 6.77 34.00 1.03
CA LEU A 45 5.73 33.88 2.06
C LEU A 45 4.42 34.53 1.62
N LEU A 46 4.48 35.76 1.09
CA LEU A 46 3.30 36.49 0.62
C LEU A 46 2.59 35.76 -0.52
N ILE A 47 3.34 35.30 -1.53
CA ILE A 47 2.73 34.58 -2.66
C ILE A 47 2.17 33.22 -2.21
N ALA A 48 2.77 32.55 -1.22
CA ALA A 48 2.22 31.31 -0.68
C ALA A 48 0.89 31.53 0.05
N LEU A 49 0.75 32.61 0.81
CA LEU A 49 -0.53 32.98 1.42
C LEU A 49 -1.61 33.24 0.36
N ILE A 50 -1.30 34.01 -0.68
CA ILE A 50 -2.25 34.25 -1.79
C ILE A 50 -2.60 32.95 -2.50
N SER A 51 -1.59 32.11 -2.75
CA SER A 51 -1.73 30.80 -3.38
C SER A 51 -2.61 29.86 -2.56
N TYR A 52 -2.52 29.92 -1.23
CA TYR A 52 -3.39 29.18 -0.32
C TYR A 52 -4.86 29.61 -0.45
N PHE A 53 -5.13 30.92 -0.50
CA PHE A 53 -6.50 31.40 -0.75
C PHE A 53 -7.03 30.97 -2.12
N LEU A 54 -6.20 31.00 -3.16
CA LEU A 54 -6.57 30.47 -4.47
C LEU A 54 -6.85 28.96 -4.39
N TRP A 55 -5.97 28.21 -3.74
CA TRP A 55 -6.10 26.76 -3.56
C TRP A 55 -7.42 26.36 -2.91
N ALA A 56 -7.81 27.06 -1.84
CA ALA A 56 -9.04 26.78 -1.10
C ALA A 56 -10.32 27.01 -1.93
N ASN A 57 -10.26 27.87 -2.95
CA ASN A 57 -11.42 28.26 -3.76
C ASN A 57 -11.44 27.64 -5.17
N LEU A 58 -10.40 26.90 -5.56
CA LEU A 58 -10.30 26.25 -6.87
C LEU A 58 -10.86 24.83 -6.84
N SER A 59 -11.38 24.38 -7.98
CA SER A 59 -11.75 22.97 -8.18
C SER A 59 -10.52 22.07 -8.17
N GLU A 60 -10.67 20.84 -7.66
CA GLU A 60 -9.56 19.92 -7.36
C GLU A 60 -8.60 19.72 -8.54
N ASN A 61 -9.13 19.52 -9.75
CA ASN A 61 -8.35 19.30 -10.97
C ASN A 61 -7.56 20.54 -11.42
N LEU A 62 -7.94 21.74 -10.97
CA LEU A 62 -7.33 23.01 -11.38
C LEU A 62 -6.37 23.57 -10.32
N LYS A 63 -6.42 23.09 -9.07
CA LYS A 63 -5.60 23.60 -7.95
C LYS A 63 -4.12 23.66 -8.30
N TRP A 64 -3.50 22.52 -8.56
CA TRP A 64 -2.06 22.45 -8.85
C TRP A 64 -1.65 23.23 -10.11
N PRO A 65 -2.29 23.03 -11.29
CA PRO A 65 -1.88 23.74 -12.50
C PRO A 65 -1.95 25.26 -12.36
N LEU A 66 -3.05 25.80 -11.83
CA LEU A 66 -3.25 27.25 -11.75
C LEU A 66 -2.41 27.90 -10.66
N VAL A 67 -2.29 27.26 -9.49
CA VAL A 67 -1.48 27.78 -8.38
C VAL A 67 0.01 27.76 -8.74
N LEU A 68 0.49 26.71 -9.39
CA LEU A 68 1.86 26.65 -9.89
C LEU A 68 2.12 27.70 -10.97
N LEU A 69 1.20 27.86 -11.94
CA LEU A 69 1.32 28.87 -12.99
C LEU A 69 1.38 30.28 -12.39
N PHE A 70 0.52 30.58 -11.41
CA PHE A 70 0.50 31.84 -10.69
C PHE A 70 1.84 32.11 -9.97
N ALA A 71 2.40 31.11 -9.30
CA ALA A 71 3.68 31.23 -8.61
C ALA A 71 4.85 31.47 -9.57
N LEU A 72 4.86 30.80 -10.73
CA LEU A 72 5.86 31.01 -11.78
C LEU A 72 5.74 32.40 -12.42
N PHE A 73 4.51 32.85 -12.71
CA PHE A 73 4.27 34.21 -13.22
C PHE A 73 4.78 35.27 -12.23
N SER A 74 4.57 35.05 -10.93
CA SER A 74 4.97 35.94 -9.85
C SER A 74 6.49 36.15 -9.76
N ILE A 75 7.32 35.23 -10.29
CA ILE A 75 8.79 35.39 -10.35
C ILE A 75 9.19 36.68 -11.07
N SER A 76 8.46 37.06 -12.13
CA SER A 76 8.76 38.26 -12.92
C SER A 76 8.72 39.55 -12.08
N TRP A 77 7.94 39.55 -10.99
CA TRP A 77 7.80 40.69 -10.08
C TRP A 77 9.01 40.90 -9.18
N LEU A 78 9.85 39.88 -8.93
CA LEU A 78 11.07 40.04 -8.13
C LEU A 78 11.98 41.13 -8.70
N LYS A 79 12.11 41.19 -10.02
CA LYS A 79 12.90 42.23 -10.70
C LYS A 79 12.33 43.62 -10.49
N TYR A 80 11.02 43.77 -10.61
CA TYR A 80 10.36 45.03 -10.35
C TYR A 80 10.56 45.49 -8.90
N ILE A 81 10.44 44.57 -7.94
CA ILE A 81 10.62 44.85 -6.51
C ILE A 81 12.07 45.30 -6.20
N PHE A 82 13.07 44.58 -6.71
CA PHE A 82 14.48 44.91 -6.45
C PHE A 82 14.86 46.30 -7.00
N VAL A 83 14.40 46.63 -8.21
CA VAL A 83 14.64 47.95 -8.82
C VAL A 83 13.94 49.04 -8.01
N LYS A 84 12.68 48.83 -7.61
CA LYS A 84 11.91 49.81 -6.81
C LYS A 84 12.54 50.08 -5.44
N LEU A 85 13.18 49.06 -4.84
CA LEU A 85 13.90 49.17 -3.57
C LEU A 85 15.35 49.68 -3.71
N LYS A 86 15.70 50.18 -4.91
CA LYS A 86 17.02 50.75 -5.24
C LYS A 86 18.17 49.80 -4.91
N ILE A 87 17.99 48.51 -5.18
CA ILE A 87 19.05 47.51 -5.03
C ILE A 87 19.91 47.56 -6.29
N ASP A 88 21.23 47.66 -6.13
CA ASP A 88 22.15 47.66 -7.26
C ASP A 88 22.27 46.25 -7.86
N LEU A 89 21.74 46.08 -9.07
CA LEU A 89 21.71 44.81 -9.79
C LEU A 89 22.81 44.65 -10.85
N THR A 90 23.70 45.63 -11.01
CA THR A 90 24.75 45.66 -12.05
C THR A 90 25.61 44.40 -12.03
N ASP A 91 26.16 44.05 -10.87
CA ASP A 91 27.00 42.86 -10.66
C ASP A 91 26.24 41.67 -10.08
N PHE A 92 24.90 41.62 -10.21
CA PHE A 92 24.11 40.54 -9.62
C PHE A 92 24.26 39.22 -10.39
N GLY A 93 24.33 39.31 -11.72
CA GLY A 93 24.58 38.20 -12.63
C GLY A 93 23.56 37.05 -12.54
N ASN A 94 23.77 36.02 -13.37
CA ASN A 94 22.85 34.88 -13.44
C ASN A 94 22.78 34.07 -12.13
N LYS A 95 23.89 34.02 -11.38
CA LYS A 95 23.97 33.28 -10.11
C LYS A 95 23.14 33.95 -9.01
N GLY A 96 23.20 35.27 -8.89
CA GLY A 96 22.36 36.03 -7.95
C GLY A 96 20.88 35.84 -8.26
N TRP A 97 20.50 35.97 -9.54
CA TRP A 97 19.13 35.73 -9.99
C TRP A 97 18.64 34.33 -9.69
N ALA A 98 19.43 33.30 -10.04
CA ALA A 98 19.08 31.91 -9.74
C ALA A 98 18.90 31.69 -8.23
N GLY A 99 19.78 32.27 -7.41
CA GLY A 99 19.67 32.20 -5.94
C GLY A 99 18.38 32.83 -5.41
N SER A 100 18.09 34.08 -5.80
CA SER A 100 16.86 34.77 -5.39
C SER A 100 15.58 34.07 -5.86
N ILE A 101 15.56 33.55 -7.09
CA ILE A 101 14.42 32.79 -7.62
C ILE A 101 14.25 31.49 -6.83
N ALA A 102 15.33 30.76 -6.55
CA ALA A 102 15.29 29.52 -5.77
C ALA A 102 14.78 29.77 -4.35
N VAL A 103 15.31 30.78 -3.66
CA VAL A 103 14.86 31.17 -2.31
C VAL A 103 13.37 31.47 -2.31
N TYR A 104 12.90 32.30 -3.26
CA TYR A 104 11.47 32.59 -3.41
C TYR A 104 10.64 31.31 -3.64
N PHE A 105 11.01 30.51 -4.64
CA PHE A 105 10.21 29.38 -5.09
C PHE A 105 10.14 28.28 -4.04
N PHE A 106 11.26 27.93 -3.39
CA PHE A 106 11.26 26.92 -2.34
C PHE A 106 10.60 27.42 -1.05
N THR A 107 10.70 28.70 -0.72
CA THR A 107 9.93 29.28 0.39
C THR A 107 8.44 29.22 0.11
N TRP A 108 8.04 29.61 -1.11
CA TRP A 108 6.65 29.52 -1.55
C TRP A 108 6.13 28.07 -1.48
N LEU A 109 6.88 27.13 -2.06
CA LEU A 109 6.48 25.73 -2.12
C LEU A 109 6.39 25.13 -0.71
N LEU A 110 7.37 25.39 0.15
CA LEU A 110 7.40 24.88 1.52
C LEU A 110 6.25 25.43 2.37
N LEU A 111 5.97 26.73 2.29
CA LEU A 111 4.87 27.30 3.06
C LEU A 111 3.51 26.82 2.51
N LEU A 112 3.36 26.77 1.18
CA LEU A 112 2.14 26.30 0.55
C LEU A 112 1.86 24.84 0.90
N THR A 113 2.87 23.96 0.91
CA THR A 113 2.66 22.55 1.29
C THR A 113 2.25 22.40 2.75
N ILE A 114 2.78 23.24 3.66
CA ILE A 114 2.32 23.26 5.06
C ILE A 114 0.85 23.71 5.13
N LEU A 115 0.50 24.80 4.43
CA LEU A 115 -0.85 25.37 4.47
C LEU A 115 -1.91 24.49 3.79
N CYS A 116 -1.52 23.73 2.75
CA CYS A 116 -2.40 22.80 2.05
C CYS A 116 -2.59 21.45 2.77
N ASN A 117 -1.98 21.27 3.94
CA ASN A 117 -2.10 20.06 4.76
C ASN A 117 -2.71 20.39 6.14
N PRO A 118 -3.15 19.36 6.88
CA PRO A 118 -3.59 19.54 8.26
C PRO A 118 -2.51 20.19 9.13
N PRO A 119 -2.89 21.03 10.11
CA PRO A 119 -4.26 21.36 10.51
C PRO A 119 -4.91 22.50 9.72
N PHE A 120 -4.22 23.10 8.75
CA PHE A 120 -4.66 24.34 8.08
C PHE A 120 -5.67 24.08 6.97
N TYR A 121 -5.48 22.97 6.24
CA TYR A 121 -6.37 22.57 5.17
C TYR A 121 -6.49 21.07 5.12
N ASP A 122 -7.70 20.61 4.90
CA ASP A 122 -7.97 19.22 4.67
C ASP A 122 -8.98 19.09 3.53
N ALA A 123 -8.65 18.24 2.58
CA ALA A 123 -9.49 17.89 1.45
C ALA A 123 -9.42 16.39 1.17
N ALA A 124 -8.67 15.63 1.96
CA ALA A 124 -8.50 14.20 1.74
C ALA A 124 -9.63 13.49 2.48
N PRO A 125 -10.49 12.72 1.78
CA PRO A 125 -11.47 11.90 2.47
C PRO A 125 -10.78 10.69 3.15
N PRO A 126 -11.43 10.07 4.16
CA PRO A 126 -10.88 8.88 4.81
C PRO A 126 -10.52 7.77 3.83
N HIS A 127 -9.37 7.14 4.00
CA HIS A 127 -8.98 5.96 3.22
C HIS A 127 -9.54 4.68 3.84
N ILE A 128 -10.23 3.86 3.04
CA ILE A 128 -10.87 2.62 3.49
C ILE A 128 -10.30 1.42 2.71
N GLU A 129 -9.67 0.49 3.43
CA GLU A 129 -9.41 -0.87 2.99
C GLU A 129 -10.38 -1.81 3.71
N ILE A 130 -11.11 -2.68 3.01
CA ILE A 130 -12.10 -3.59 3.61
C ILE A 130 -12.10 -4.94 2.91
N VAL A 131 -12.30 -6.00 3.68
CA VAL A 131 -12.39 -7.38 3.20
C VAL A 131 -13.45 -8.16 3.98
N ALA A 132 -14.11 -9.10 3.31
CA ALA A 132 -14.94 -10.12 3.92
C ALA A 132 -14.21 -11.46 3.91
N LEU A 133 -14.11 -12.11 5.08
CA LEU A 133 -13.38 -13.34 5.31
C LEU A 133 -14.36 -14.41 5.81
N PRO A 134 -14.64 -15.46 5.04
CA PRO A 134 -14.40 -15.61 3.60
C PRO A 134 -15.40 -14.80 2.75
N GLN A 135 -15.19 -14.73 1.43
CA GLN A 135 -16.18 -14.20 0.49
C GLN A 135 -17.25 -15.24 0.08
N ILE A 136 -16.95 -16.52 0.26
CA ILE A 136 -17.91 -17.63 0.10
C ILE A 136 -17.85 -18.44 1.38
N GLN A 137 -18.99 -18.62 2.04
CA GLN A 137 -19.12 -19.36 3.29
C GLN A 137 -20.16 -20.46 3.15
N GLU A 138 -20.01 -21.55 3.90
CA GLU A 138 -21.05 -22.58 3.96
C GLU A 138 -22.08 -22.28 5.06
N PRO A 139 -23.32 -22.80 4.94
CA PRO A 139 -24.31 -22.70 6.00
C PRO A 139 -23.77 -23.07 7.38
N GLY A 140 -24.17 -22.32 8.40
CA GLY A 140 -23.68 -22.46 9.78
C GLY A 140 -22.33 -21.78 10.05
N GLY A 141 -21.59 -21.39 9.01
CA GLY A 141 -20.37 -20.59 9.14
C GLY A 141 -20.65 -19.10 9.38
N THR A 142 -19.66 -18.38 9.90
CA THR A 142 -19.71 -16.92 10.08
C THR A 142 -18.89 -16.22 9.01
N VAL A 143 -19.17 -14.94 8.73
CA VAL A 143 -18.31 -14.11 7.85
C VAL A 143 -17.77 -12.95 8.66
N LYS A 144 -16.45 -12.81 8.72
CA LYS A 144 -15.77 -11.71 9.40
C LYS A 144 -15.50 -10.60 8.39
N ILE A 145 -16.11 -9.43 8.60
CA ILE A 145 -15.85 -8.22 7.85
C ILE A 145 -14.83 -7.41 8.64
N VAL A 146 -13.68 -7.13 8.03
CA VAL A 146 -12.63 -6.33 8.66
C VAL A 146 -12.29 -5.18 7.73
N ALA A 147 -12.14 -3.98 8.28
CA ALA A 147 -11.67 -2.83 7.55
C ALA A 147 -10.55 -2.10 8.30
N LYS A 148 -9.67 -1.45 7.56
CA LYS A 148 -8.74 -0.44 8.03
C LYS A 148 -9.21 0.90 7.49
N VAL A 149 -9.56 1.80 8.39
CA VAL A 149 -10.03 3.15 8.08
C VAL A 149 -9.04 4.14 8.69
N VAL A 150 -8.35 4.90 7.84
CA VAL A 150 -7.35 5.87 8.27
C VAL A 150 -7.60 7.20 7.58
N ASP A 151 -7.22 8.27 8.25
CA ASP A 151 -7.43 9.63 7.78
C ASP A 151 -6.34 10.55 8.34
N ASN A 152 -5.99 11.61 7.62
CA ASN A 152 -4.94 12.57 7.97
C ASN A 152 -5.33 13.52 9.12
N VAL A 153 -6.62 13.83 9.29
CA VAL A 153 -7.14 14.67 10.39
C VAL A 153 -7.85 13.86 11.47
N GLY A 154 -8.33 12.67 11.11
CA GLY A 154 -8.96 11.73 12.01
C GLY A 154 -10.39 11.38 11.59
N VAL A 155 -10.81 10.18 11.99
CA VAL A 155 -12.12 9.63 11.62
C VAL A 155 -13.14 9.96 12.71
N LYS A 156 -14.24 10.58 12.32
CA LYS A 156 -15.35 10.96 13.21
C LYS A 156 -16.37 9.84 13.35
N ASP A 157 -16.90 9.37 12.23
CA ASP A 157 -18.02 8.40 12.19
C ASP A 157 -17.71 7.26 11.23
N ILE A 158 -18.08 6.04 11.61
CA ILE A 158 -17.99 4.85 10.75
C ILE A 158 -19.30 4.08 10.85
N ASN A 159 -19.93 3.81 9.72
CA ASN A 159 -21.18 3.08 9.63
C ASN A 159 -21.03 1.91 8.65
N LEU A 160 -21.35 0.71 9.12
CA LEU A 160 -21.48 -0.49 8.29
C LEU A 160 -22.95 -0.77 8.04
N SER A 161 -23.29 -1.14 6.81
CA SER A 161 -24.59 -1.72 6.49
C SER A 161 -24.43 -2.96 5.64
N ILE A 162 -25.34 -3.91 5.81
CA ILE A 162 -25.36 -5.17 5.06
C ILE A 162 -26.76 -5.36 4.49
N THR A 163 -26.84 -5.60 3.19
CA THR A 163 -28.09 -5.83 2.45
C THR A 163 -28.11 -7.26 1.94
N ASP A 164 -29.15 -7.99 2.30
CA ASP A 164 -29.48 -9.28 1.71
C ASP A 164 -29.95 -9.05 0.26
N LEU A 165 -29.25 -9.66 -0.71
CA LEU A 165 -29.51 -9.42 -2.13
C LEU A 165 -30.75 -10.16 -2.64
N GLN A 166 -31.33 -11.09 -1.87
CA GLN A 166 -32.52 -11.82 -2.29
C GLN A 166 -33.81 -11.07 -1.97
N ASN A 167 -33.90 -10.47 -0.78
CA ASN A 167 -35.11 -9.79 -0.30
C ASN A 167 -34.92 -8.28 -0.10
N GLY A 168 -33.71 -7.74 -0.27
CA GLY A 168 -33.41 -6.32 -0.10
C GLY A 168 -33.35 -5.85 1.36
N SER A 169 -33.53 -6.75 2.34
CA SER A 169 -33.49 -6.41 3.77
C SER A 169 -32.11 -5.87 4.14
N LYS A 170 -32.09 -4.79 4.91
CA LYS A 170 -30.87 -4.10 5.30
C LYS A 170 -30.71 -4.12 6.82
N ILE A 171 -29.50 -4.44 7.27
CA ILE A 171 -29.11 -4.39 8.68
C ILE A 171 -28.00 -3.36 8.89
N TYR A 172 -28.00 -2.75 10.07
CA TYR A 172 -27.01 -1.79 10.53
C TYR A 172 -26.38 -2.32 11.83
N PRO A 173 -25.33 -3.14 11.72
CA PRO A 173 -24.73 -3.76 12.89
C PRO A 173 -23.94 -2.79 13.75
N ASN A 174 -23.86 -3.08 15.05
CA ASN A 174 -22.88 -2.47 15.94
C ASN A 174 -21.48 -3.01 15.60
N ILE A 175 -20.59 -2.11 15.18
CA ILE A 175 -19.21 -2.43 14.80
C ILE A 175 -18.25 -2.22 15.97
N SER A 176 -17.19 -3.03 16.04
CA SER A 176 -16.08 -2.81 16.97
C SER A 176 -15.00 -1.98 16.26
N VAL A 177 -14.61 -0.85 16.84
CA VAL A 177 -13.58 0.05 16.28
C VAL A 177 -12.41 0.17 17.23
N ASN A 178 -11.23 -0.24 16.79
CA ASN A 178 -9.98 0.05 17.46
C ASN A 178 -9.42 1.39 16.97
N LYS A 179 -9.52 2.41 17.83
CA LYS A 179 -9.12 3.78 17.50
C LYS A 179 -7.61 3.95 17.30
N SER A 180 -6.75 3.08 17.85
CA SER A 180 -5.30 3.26 17.76
C SER A 180 -4.73 2.92 16.38
N ASN A 181 -5.35 1.98 15.67
CA ASN A 181 -4.89 1.51 14.37
C ASN A 181 -5.96 1.60 13.27
N GLY A 182 -7.11 2.18 13.57
CA GLY A 182 -8.21 2.39 12.62
C GLY A 182 -8.91 1.10 12.19
N ILE A 183 -8.76 0.00 12.96
CA ILE A 183 -9.33 -1.30 12.59
C ILE A 183 -10.78 -1.41 13.03
N VAL A 184 -11.64 -1.70 12.07
CA VAL A 184 -13.06 -1.98 12.24
C VAL A 184 -13.26 -3.48 12.06
N THR A 185 -13.94 -4.13 12.99
CA THR A 185 -14.27 -5.56 12.89
C THR A 185 -15.74 -5.80 13.18
N TYR A 186 -16.35 -6.64 12.36
CA TYR A 186 -17.69 -7.16 12.56
C TYR A 186 -17.77 -8.63 12.14
N THR A 187 -18.50 -9.45 12.89
CA THR A 187 -18.76 -10.85 12.53
C THR A 187 -20.23 -11.00 12.18
N PHE A 188 -20.51 -11.24 10.91
CA PHE A 188 -21.84 -11.53 10.42
C PHE A 188 -22.23 -12.97 10.78
N LEU A 189 -23.40 -13.09 11.42
CA LEU A 189 -24.05 -14.35 11.73
C LEU A 189 -25.22 -14.55 10.77
N ASN A 190 -25.35 -15.76 10.24
CA ASN A 190 -26.45 -16.16 9.37
C ASN A 190 -27.31 -17.23 10.07
N PRO A 191 -28.07 -16.87 11.13
CA PRO A 191 -28.76 -17.85 11.97
C PRO A 191 -29.81 -18.67 11.20
N SER A 192 -30.40 -18.10 10.16
CA SER A 192 -31.36 -18.78 9.30
C SER A 192 -30.71 -19.60 8.19
N ASN A 193 -29.37 -19.71 8.15
CA ASN A 193 -28.61 -20.45 7.14
C ASN A 193 -29.05 -20.13 5.70
N LYS A 194 -29.38 -18.85 5.45
CA LYS A 194 -29.83 -18.41 4.13
C LYS A 194 -28.69 -18.53 3.14
N LEU A 195 -28.96 -19.13 1.99
CA LEU A 195 -28.02 -19.14 0.87
C LEU A 195 -28.03 -17.77 0.16
N GLY A 196 -27.12 -17.60 -0.81
CA GLY A 196 -27.09 -16.44 -1.68
C GLY A 196 -26.24 -15.28 -1.17
N GLY A 197 -26.32 -14.16 -1.89
CA GLY A 197 -25.40 -13.04 -1.75
C GLY A 197 -25.84 -11.98 -0.75
N PHE A 198 -24.85 -11.40 -0.07
CA PHE A 198 -24.99 -10.24 0.79
C PHE A 198 -24.03 -9.16 0.30
N LYS A 199 -24.51 -7.92 0.25
CA LYS A 199 -23.71 -6.73 -0.07
C LYS A 199 -23.45 -5.96 1.19
N TYR A 200 -22.20 -5.66 1.49
CA TYR A 200 -21.84 -4.73 2.56
C TYR A 200 -21.42 -3.38 1.99
N SER A 201 -21.69 -2.33 2.77
CA SER A 201 -21.28 -0.95 2.49
C SER A 201 -20.76 -0.33 3.77
N LEU A 202 -19.48 0.06 3.78
CA LEU A 202 -18.86 0.81 4.85
C LEU A 202 -18.75 2.27 4.43
N VAL A 203 -19.28 3.16 5.26
CA VAL A 203 -19.20 4.61 5.10
C VAL A 203 -18.37 5.16 6.25
N ALA A 204 -17.31 5.88 5.93
CA ALA A 204 -16.51 6.60 6.92
C ALA A 204 -16.57 8.10 6.66
N LYS A 205 -16.57 8.87 7.75
CA LYS A 205 -16.58 10.32 7.73
C LYS A 205 -15.44 10.85 8.59
N ASP A 206 -14.66 11.80 8.07
CA ASP A 206 -13.64 12.50 8.87
C ASP A 206 -14.26 13.57 9.78
N VAL A 207 -13.41 14.28 10.54
CA VAL A 207 -13.82 15.41 11.38
C VAL A 207 -14.33 16.61 10.58
N ASN A 208 -13.91 16.77 9.33
CA ASN A 208 -14.28 17.86 8.42
C ASN A 208 -15.48 17.54 7.53
N ASN A 209 -16.10 16.38 7.73
CA ASN A 209 -17.25 15.85 7.02
C ASN A 209 -17.00 15.32 5.59
N HIS A 210 -15.75 15.10 5.15
CA HIS A 210 -15.51 14.34 3.93
C HIS A 210 -15.91 12.87 4.15
N VAL A 211 -16.41 12.25 3.08
CA VAL A 211 -17.01 10.92 3.12
C VAL A 211 -16.32 9.99 2.16
N SER A 212 -16.01 8.80 2.64
CA SER A 212 -15.59 7.67 1.81
C SER A 212 -16.56 6.51 1.95
N ILE A 213 -16.82 5.85 0.83
CA ILE A 213 -17.73 4.69 0.77
C ILE A 213 -17.00 3.53 0.10
N LYS A 214 -17.00 2.37 0.75
CA LYS A 214 -16.46 1.14 0.18
C LYS A 214 -17.48 0.02 0.26
N ASN A 215 -17.71 -0.62 -0.89
CA ASN A 215 -18.68 -1.69 -1.05
C ASN A 215 -17.97 -3.01 -1.35
N GLY A 216 -18.63 -4.11 -0.99
CA GLY A 216 -18.24 -5.44 -1.43
C GLY A 216 -19.35 -6.45 -1.19
N THR A 217 -19.08 -7.71 -1.51
CA THR A 217 -20.03 -8.80 -1.40
C THR A 217 -19.39 -10.03 -0.77
N PHE A 218 -20.23 -10.86 -0.15
CA PHE A 218 -19.95 -12.23 0.20
C PHE A 218 -21.22 -13.07 -0.05
N LYS A 219 -21.10 -14.38 -0.17
CA LYS A 219 -22.25 -15.28 -0.36
C LYS A 219 -22.17 -16.50 0.55
N TYR A 220 -23.35 -17.08 0.82
CA TYR A 220 -23.47 -18.41 1.39
C TYR A 220 -23.81 -19.42 0.30
N ASP A 221 -23.04 -20.50 0.23
CA ASP A 221 -23.12 -21.55 -0.80
C ASP A 221 -22.86 -22.92 -0.16
N ASN A 222 -23.45 -24.00 -0.68
CA ASN A 222 -23.31 -25.34 -0.11
C ASN A 222 -22.00 -26.04 -0.50
N TYR A 223 -21.25 -25.49 -1.46
CA TYR A 223 -20.12 -26.16 -2.08
C TYR A 223 -18.87 -25.28 -2.10
N ALA A 224 -18.55 -24.65 -0.96
CA ALA A 224 -17.33 -23.86 -0.85
C ALA A 224 -16.10 -24.78 -0.86
N ILE A 225 -16.21 -25.96 -0.24
CA ILE A 225 -15.22 -27.04 -0.29
C ILE A 225 -15.93 -28.38 -0.52
N VAL A 226 -15.37 -29.22 -1.39
CA VAL A 226 -15.93 -30.54 -1.70
C VAL A 226 -14.79 -31.53 -1.82
N LEU A 227 -14.88 -32.67 -1.13
CA LEU A 227 -14.04 -33.82 -1.39
C LEU A 227 -14.41 -34.44 -2.75
N THR A 228 -13.47 -34.45 -3.69
CA THR A 228 -13.65 -35.07 -5.01
C THR A 228 -13.15 -36.49 -5.07
N LEU A 229 -12.10 -36.81 -4.30
CA LEU A 229 -11.55 -38.16 -4.17
C LEU A 229 -11.05 -38.38 -2.73
N PRO A 230 -11.12 -39.61 -2.20
CA PRO A 230 -11.85 -40.75 -2.75
C PRO A 230 -13.35 -40.67 -2.42
N GLU A 231 -14.14 -41.58 -2.97
CA GLU A 231 -15.57 -41.68 -2.64
C GLU A 231 -15.76 -41.99 -1.14
N ASN A 232 -16.78 -41.38 -0.55
CA ASN A 232 -17.14 -41.59 0.85
C ASN A 232 -17.38 -43.08 1.14
N GLY A 233 -16.79 -43.62 2.21
CA GLY A 233 -16.85 -45.03 2.58
C GLY A 233 -15.72 -45.90 2.03
N THR A 234 -14.84 -45.35 1.19
CA THR A 234 -13.68 -46.09 0.63
C THR A 234 -12.69 -46.54 1.71
N THR A 235 -12.06 -47.70 1.50
CA THR A 235 -10.91 -48.14 2.30
C THR A 235 -9.65 -47.38 1.91
N MET A 236 -9.02 -46.72 2.89
CA MET A 236 -7.90 -45.81 2.70
C MET A 236 -6.55 -46.49 2.96
N TYR A 237 -5.68 -46.49 1.96
CA TYR A 237 -4.26 -46.86 2.07
C TYR A 237 -3.40 -45.60 2.17
N SER A 238 -2.13 -45.74 2.56
CA SER A 238 -1.19 -44.60 2.69
C SER A 238 -1.08 -43.75 1.42
N TYR A 239 -1.22 -44.37 0.24
CA TYR A 239 -1.13 -43.74 -1.07
C TYR A 239 -2.48 -43.30 -1.65
N THR A 240 -3.61 -43.60 -1.00
CA THR A 240 -4.93 -43.24 -1.53
C THR A 240 -5.03 -41.70 -1.66
N PRO A 241 -5.31 -41.16 -2.85
CA PRO A 241 -5.36 -39.72 -3.05
C PRO A 241 -6.60 -39.14 -2.35
N ILE A 242 -6.37 -38.08 -1.57
CA ILE A 242 -7.42 -37.27 -0.97
C ILE A 242 -7.40 -35.93 -1.67
N GLU A 243 -8.43 -35.65 -2.45
CA GLU A 243 -8.55 -34.43 -3.24
C GLU A 243 -9.75 -33.59 -2.82
N PHE A 244 -9.49 -32.30 -2.67
CA PHE A 244 -10.52 -31.30 -2.41
C PHE A 244 -10.57 -30.31 -3.56
N ARG A 245 -11.79 -30.02 -4.02
CA ARG A 245 -12.09 -28.86 -4.83
C ARG A 245 -12.62 -27.75 -3.94
N VAL A 246 -12.00 -26.57 -4.01
CA VAL A 246 -12.40 -25.38 -3.27
C VAL A 246 -12.76 -24.28 -4.26
N ASP A 247 -13.83 -23.54 -3.99
CA ASP A 247 -14.17 -22.37 -4.80
C ASP A 247 -13.04 -21.33 -4.67
N LYS A 248 -12.43 -20.96 -5.79
CA LYS A 248 -11.32 -19.99 -5.82
C LYS A 248 -11.73 -18.61 -5.32
N ASP A 249 -13.03 -18.30 -5.36
CA ASP A 249 -13.59 -17.01 -4.98
C ASP A 249 -13.88 -16.91 -3.48
N VAL A 250 -13.55 -17.93 -2.67
CA VAL A 250 -13.53 -17.80 -1.19
C VAL A 250 -12.61 -16.67 -0.72
N SER A 251 -11.56 -16.36 -1.49
CA SER A 251 -10.69 -15.19 -1.29
C SER A 251 -9.91 -14.82 -2.55
N ARG A 252 -9.73 -13.51 -2.76
CA ARG A 252 -8.81 -12.98 -3.78
C ARG A 252 -7.36 -13.42 -3.55
N GLU A 253 -6.97 -13.55 -2.28
CA GLU A 253 -5.62 -13.96 -1.90
C GLU A 253 -5.46 -15.49 -1.88
N ASN A 254 -4.28 -15.98 -1.51
CA ASN A 254 -4.11 -17.40 -1.19
C ASN A 254 -4.79 -17.72 0.14
N PHE A 255 -5.22 -18.95 0.33
CA PHE A 255 -5.86 -19.44 1.54
C PHE A 255 -5.33 -20.84 1.86
N ARG A 256 -5.49 -21.26 3.11
CA ARG A 256 -4.98 -22.54 3.61
C ARG A 256 -6.08 -23.58 3.61
N VAL A 257 -5.84 -24.72 2.99
CA VAL A 257 -6.74 -25.88 3.05
C VAL A 257 -6.14 -26.95 3.95
N TYR A 258 -6.95 -27.45 4.88
CA TYR A 258 -6.56 -28.53 5.78
C TYR A 258 -7.77 -29.39 6.13
N TYR A 259 -7.53 -30.59 6.65
CA TYR A 259 -8.58 -31.43 7.20
C TYR A 259 -8.19 -31.95 8.58
N ARG A 260 -9.17 -32.51 9.29
CA ARG A 260 -8.97 -33.22 10.56
C ARG A 260 -9.58 -34.61 10.46
N VAL A 261 -8.84 -35.59 10.97
CA VAL A 261 -9.28 -36.98 11.11
C VAL A 261 -9.69 -37.20 12.55
N ASN A 262 -10.91 -37.70 12.81
CA ASN A 262 -11.45 -37.94 14.16
C ASN A 262 -11.29 -36.73 15.11
N ASN A 263 -11.50 -35.51 14.59
CA ASN A 263 -11.28 -34.24 15.31
C ASN A 263 -9.85 -34.06 15.87
N GLY A 264 -8.87 -34.81 15.37
CA GLY A 264 -7.48 -34.74 15.74
C GLY A 264 -6.74 -33.52 15.16
N PRO A 265 -5.40 -33.62 15.00
CA PRO A 265 -4.59 -32.49 14.57
C PRO A 265 -4.89 -32.06 13.13
N GLU A 266 -4.60 -30.80 12.83
CA GLU A 266 -4.74 -30.25 11.47
C GLU A 266 -3.70 -30.88 10.53
N ILE A 267 -4.17 -31.36 9.38
CA ILE A 267 -3.35 -31.93 8.31
C ILE A 267 -3.51 -31.04 7.08
N ASN A 268 -2.42 -30.34 6.73
CA ASN A 268 -2.40 -29.39 5.63
C ASN A 268 -2.39 -30.08 4.27
N VAL A 269 -3.03 -29.44 3.29
CA VAL A 269 -3.15 -29.94 1.92
C VAL A 269 -2.44 -29.00 0.94
N SER A 270 -1.60 -29.57 0.09
CA SER A 270 -0.92 -28.82 -1.00
C SER A 270 -1.81 -28.73 -2.22
N ARG A 271 -1.56 -27.74 -3.09
CA ARG A 271 -2.26 -27.65 -4.37
C ARG A 271 -1.81 -28.76 -5.30
N VAL A 272 -2.70 -29.25 -6.16
CA VAL A 272 -2.30 -30.14 -7.26
C VAL A 272 -1.40 -29.37 -8.22
N ASN A 273 -1.85 -28.19 -8.67
CA ASN A 273 -1.06 -27.23 -9.42
C ASN A 273 -0.80 -25.99 -8.56
N LYS A 274 0.47 -25.62 -8.35
CA LYS A 274 0.89 -24.47 -7.54
C LYS A 274 0.15 -23.16 -7.87
N ASN A 275 -0.18 -22.95 -9.13
CA ASN A 275 -0.84 -21.74 -9.63
C ASN A 275 -2.36 -21.82 -9.60
N ASP A 276 -2.95 -23.00 -9.44
CA ASP A 276 -4.39 -23.20 -9.34
C ASP A 276 -4.82 -23.24 -7.87
N LYS A 277 -5.67 -22.28 -7.48
CA LYS A 277 -6.17 -22.17 -6.11
C LYS A 277 -7.39 -23.07 -5.84
N SER A 278 -7.87 -23.82 -6.84
CA SER A 278 -9.13 -24.58 -6.74
C SER A 278 -8.96 -26.06 -6.39
N THR A 279 -7.78 -26.65 -6.62
CA THR A 279 -7.56 -28.09 -6.45
C THR A 279 -6.43 -28.40 -5.48
N TYR A 280 -6.71 -29.25 -4.49
CA TYR A 280 -5.79 -29.61 -3.42
C TYR A 280 -5.71 -31.12 -3.27
N ARG A 281 -4.52 -31.66 -2.99
CA ARG A 281 -4.28 -33.10 -2.81
C ARG A 281 -3.41 -33.40 -1.58
N SER A 282 -3.78 -34.46 -0.87
CA SER A 282 -3.05 -35.09 0.24
C SER A 282 -3.23 -36.61 0.15
N SER A 283 -2.76 -37.34 1.16
CA SER A 283 -2.96 -38.78 1.32
C SER A 283 -2.86 -39.18 2.81
N PRO A 284 -3.28 -40.40 3.20
CA PRO A 284 -3.18 -40.89 4.59
C PRO A 284 -1.76 -41.13 5.14
N GLU A 285 -0.71 -40.93 4.33
CA GLU A 285 0.68 -41.11 4.78
C GLU A 285 1.09 -40.16 5.93
N TYR A 286 0.39 -39.02 6.11
CA TYR A 286 0.76 -37.99 7.08
C TYR A 286 0.36 -38.32 8.52
N LYS A 287 1.23 -37.99 9.48
CA LYS A 287 0.97 -38.09 10.93
C LYS A 287 -0.38 -37.50 11.32
N GLY A 288 -1.18 -38.27 12.05
CA GLY A 288 -2.55 -37.95 12.44
C GLY A 288 -3.59 -38.93 11.90
N TRP A 289 -3.23 -39.76 10.92
CA TRP A 289 -4.06 -40.88 10.46
C TRP A 289 -3.83 -42.14 11.31
N PRO A 290 -4.91 -42.76 11.85
CA PRO A 290 -4.81 -44.04 12.53
C PRO A 290 -4.84 -45.22 11.54
N ARG A 291 -4.28 -46.36 11.92
CA ARG A 291 -4.18 -47.57 11.09
C ARG A 291 -5.29 -48.58 11.46
N ASN A 292 -5.89 -49.22 10.45
CA ASN A 292 -6.94 -50.23 10.61
C ASN A 292 -8.15 -49.78 11.46
N GLU A 293 -8.59 -48.54 11.29
CA GLU A 293 -9.67 -47.92 12.08
C GLU A 293 -10.76 -47.29 11.19
N ASN A 294 -11.98 -47.21 11.72
CA ASN A 294 -13.04 -46.40 11.13
C ASN A 294 -12.81 -44.94 11.52
N ILE A 295 -12.80 -44.04 10.54
CA ILE A 295 -12.46 -42.64 10.74
C ILE A 295 -13.49 -41.70 10.15
N THR A 296 -13.57 -40.53 10.74
CA THR A 296 -14.30 -39.38 10.22
C THR A 296 -13.30 -38.34 9.72
N LEU A 297 -13.58 -37.74 8.58
CA LEU A 297 -12.78 -36.67 7.99
C LEU A 297 -13.65 -35.44 7.80
N LYS A 298 -13.10 -34.29 8.21
CA LYS A 298 -13.74 -32.98 8.01
C LYS A 298 -12.77 -31.99 7.41
N ALA A 299 -13.19 -31.32 6.34
CA ALA A 299 -12.37 -30.36 5.61
C ALA A 299 -12.61 -28.92 6.07
N TYR A 300 -11.57 -28.11 5.95
CA TYR A 300 -11.54 -26.72 6.41
C TYR A 300 -10.75 -25.84 5.43
N VAL A 301 -11.20 -24.60 5.29
CA VAL A 301 -10.49 -23.55 4.55
C VAL A 301 -10.28 -22.35 5.46
N GLU A 302 -9.04 -22.03 5.78
CA GLU A 302 -8.68 -20.82 6.53
C GLU A 302 -8.31 -19.70 5.55
N VAL A 303 -9.14 -18.67 5.51
CA VAL A 303 -8.89 -17.45 4.73
C VAL A 303 -8.18 -16.45 5.62
N ILE A 304 -7.06 -15.91 5.13
CA ILE A 304 -6.16 -15.03 5.86
C ILE A 304 -6.03 -13.71 5.09
N HIS A 305 -5.91 -12.59 5.80
CA HIS A 305 -5.65 -11.29 5.24
C HIS A 305 -4.74 -10.46 6.16
N TYR A 306 -3.89 -9.64 5.55
CA TYR A 306 -3.06 -8.64 6.21
C TYR A 306 -3.29 -7.30 5.50
N PHE A 307 -3.53 -6.24 6.27
CA PHE A 307 -3.58 -4.89 5.71
C PHE A 307 -2.17 -4.37 5.44
N THR A 308 -2.09 -3.42 4.50
CA THR A 308 -0.84 -2.73 4.19
C THR A 308 -0.27 -2.05 5.46
N ASN A 309 1.03 -2.24 5.73
CA ASN A 309 1.71 -1.67 6.89
C ASN A 309 1.06 -2.00 8.25
N LEU A 310 0.43 -3.17 8.36
CA LEU A 310 -0.09 -3.65 9.64
C LEU A 310 0.26 -5.12 9.81
N ASP A 311 1.17 -5.40 10.75
CA ASP A 311 1.54 -6.77 11.14
C ASP A 311 0.50 -7.38 12.09
N GLN A 312 -0.73 -7.49 11.59
CA GLN A 312 -1.85 -8.12 12.29
C GLN A 312 -2.56 -9.06 11.34
N LYS A 313 -2.59 -10.35 11.71
CA LYS A 313 -3.29 -11.39 10.96
C LYS A 313 -4.79 -11.31 11.22
N PHE A 314 -5.58 -11.18 10.16
CA PHE A 314 -7.02 -11.39 10.21
C PHE A 314 -7.37 -12.68 9.49
N ASN A 315 -8.18 -13.52 10.13
CA ASN A 315 -8.62 -14.77 9.51
C ASN A 315 -10.05 -15.14 9.90
N ASN A 316 -10.62 -16.01 9.08
CA ASN A 316 -11.82 -16.77 9.39
C ASN A 316 -11.79 -18.11 8.67
N THR A 317 -12.61 -19.05 9.11
CA THR A 317 -12.57 -20.44 8.62
C THR A 317 -13.92 -20.86 8.04
N ILE A 318 -13.86 -21.53 6.89
CA ILE A 318 -14.95 -22.34 6.34
C ILE A 318 -14.78 -23.74 6.91
N LYS A 319 -15.84 -24.27 7.48
CA LYS A 319 -15.93 -25.67 7.90
C LYS A 319 -16.91 -26.33 6.95
N ASP A 320 -16.45 -27.38 6.27
CA ASP A 320 -17.30 -28.18 5.40
C ASP A 320 -18.55 -28.65 6.17
N THR A 321 -19.71 -28.50 5.56
CA THR A 321 -20.98 -29.00 6.09
C THR A 321 -20.99 -30.53 6.11
N THR A 322 -20.33 -31.16 5.14
CA THR A 322 -20.23 -32.61 5.02
C THR A 322 -19.20 -33.18 6.00
N THR A 323 -19.49 -34.37 6.52
CA THR A 323 -18.53 -35.19 7.28
C THR A 323 -18.35 -36.49 6.53
N TYR A 324 -17.12 -36.80 6.15
CA TYR A 324 -16.81 -37.99 5.38
C TYR A 324 -16.40 -39.13 6.32
N HIS A 325 -16.71 -40.35 5.94
CA HIS A 325 -16.47 -41.57 6.70
C HIS A 325 -15.62 -42.51 5.86
N PHE A 326 -14.57 -43.06 6.46
CA PHE A 326 -13.68 -43.99 5.79
C PHE A 326 -13.25 -45.10 6.73
N LYS A 327 -12.65 -46.16 6.18
CA LYS A 327 -11.93 -47.17 6.95
C LYS A 327 -10.47 -47.16 6.51
N THR A 328 -9.52 -47.05 7.42
CA THR A 328 -8.11 -47.19 7.07
C THR A 328 -7.73 -48.65 6.93
N ALA A 329 -6.87 -48.95 5.94
CA ALA A 329 -6.33 -50.29 5.76
C ALA A 329 -5.29 -50.61 6.83
N ASP A 330 -4.92 -51.88 6.93
CA ASP A 330 -3.79 -52.34 7.74
C ASP A 330 -2.45 -52.09 7.01
N ASP A 331 -2.16 -50.82 6.70
CA ASP A 331 -0.97 -50.39 5.96
C ASP A 331 0.04 -49.72 6.91
N PRO A 332 1.29 -50.22 7.00
CA PRO A 332 2.30 -49.69 7.92
C PRO A 332 2.78 -48.26 7.60
N ASN A 333 2.53 -47.76 6.39
CA ASN A 333 2.97 -46.42 5.99
C ASN A 333 1.97 -45.32 6.39
N ILE A 334 0.77 -45.67 6.83
CA ILE A 334 -0.23 -44.71 7.28
C ILE A 334 0.30 -43.96 8.51
N GLY A 335 0.15 -42.63 8.49
CA GLY A 335 0.52 -41.81 9.65
C GLY A 335 2.03 -41.66 9.90
N THR A 336 2.90 -42.09 9.00
CA THR A 336 4.36 -42.12 9.23
C THR A 336 5.06 -40.81 8.85
N LYS A 337 4.58 -40.11 7.82
CA LYS A 337 5.23 -38.91 7.25
C LYS A 337 4.90 -37.65 8.03
N ASP A 338 5.87 -36.75 8.18
CA ASP A 338 5.63 -35.46 8.83
C ASP A 338 4.62 -34.61 8.06
N ARG A 339 3.70 -33.99 8.81
CA ARG A 339 2.68 -33.09 8.27
C ARG A 339 3.32 -31.92 7.50
N LEU A 340 2.62 -31.49 6.46
CA LEU A 340 2.99 -30.29 5.73
C LEU A 340 2.84 -29.05 6.61
N ILE A 341 3.78 -28.12 6.53
CA ILE A 341 3.73 -26.82 7.23
C ILE A 341 3.67 -25.66 6.23
N PRO A 342 3.07 -24.51 6.60
CA PRO A 342 3.12 -23.32 5.77
C PRO A 342 4.56 -22.88 5.50
N LYS A 343 4.79 -22.30 4.31
CA LYS A 343 6.09 -21.68 3.99
C LYS A 343 6.30 -20.41 4.81
N ASP A 344 7.53 -20.24 5.29
CA ASP A 344 7.97 -19.02 5.97
C ASP A 344 8.46 -18.00 4.93
N PRO A 345 7.75 -16.89 4.68
CA PRO A 345 8.10 -15.95 3.62
C PRO A 345 9.42 -15.22 3.87
N TYR A 346 9.95 -15.21 5.10
CA TYR A 346 11.19 -14.53 5.47
C TYR A 346 12.43 -15.43 5.39
N LYS A 347 12.25 -16.74 5.13
CA LYS A 347 13.35 -17.69 4.99
C LYS A 347 13.61 -18.06 3.53
N SER A 348 14.87 -17.96 3.12
CA SER A 348 15.31 -18.36 1.77
C SER A 348 15.28 -19.89 1.58
N LYS A 349 15.64 -20.66 2.61
CA LYS A 349 15.58 -22.14 2.61
C LYS A 349 14.36 -22.63 3.37
N GLN A 350 13.54 -23.41 2.70
CA GLN A 350 12.31 -24.01 3.25
C GLN A 350 12.55 -25.48 3.62
N PRO A 351 11.93 -25.99 4.71
CA PRO A 351 11.88 -27.42 4.97
C PRO A 351 11.23 -28.21 3.83
N LYS A 352 11.59 -29.49 3.69
CA LYS A 352 11.05 -30.38 2.63
C LYS A 352 9.53 -30.59 2.76
N ASN A 353 9.01 -30.61 3.98
CA ASN A 353 7.59 -30.78 4.29
C ASN A 353 6.83 -29.45 4.29
N THR A 354 7.05 -28.57 3.31
CA THR A 354 6.31 -27.31 3.19
C THR A 354 5.21 -27.37 2.14
N LEU A 355 4.17 -26.53 2.32
CA LEU A 355 3.16 -26.28 1.28
C LEU A 355 3.82 -25.82 -0.02
N ASN A 356 3.31 -26.25 -1.18
CA ASN A 356 3.88 -25.84 -2.46
C ASN A 356 3.59 -24.37 -2.85
N TYR A 357 2.75 -23.66 -2.10
CA TYR A 357 2.40 -22.24 -2.26
C TYR A 357 2.65 -21.43 -0.97
N TYR A 358 2.66 -20.09 -1.10
CA TYR A 358 2.73 -19.17 0.05
C TYR A 358 1.34 -18.73 0.48
N LEU A 359 1.10 -18.72 1.79
CA LEU A 359 -0.07 -18.05 2.36
C LEU A 359 0.14 -16.54 2.38
N PRO A 360 -0.93 -15.74 2.54
CA PRO A 360 -0.81 -14.31 2.82
C PRO A 360 0.08 -14.06 4.03
N TYR A 361 0.91 -13.03 3.92
CA TYR A 361 1.84 -12.63 4.96
C TYR A 361 2.01 -11.12 4.97
N TYR A 362 2.46 -10.60 6.11
CA TYR A 362 2.73 -9.19 6.29
C TYR A 362 3.83 -8.70 5.34
N LYS A 363 3.50 -7.68 4.54
CA LYS A 363 4.46 -6.99 3.68
C LYS A 363 4.59 -5.55 4.15
N PRO A 364 5.74 -5.14 4.72
CA PRO A 364 6.01 -3.72 4.93
C PRO A 364 6.11 -3.07 3.54
N THR A 365 5.29 -2.05 3.27
CA THR A 365 5.54 -1.19 2.12
C THR A 365 6.62 -0.20 2.51
N GLN A 366 7.72 -0.23 1.78
CA GLN A 366 8.58 0.95 1.70
C GLN A 366 7.78 1.97 0.90
N THR A 367 7.53 3.15 1.49
CA THR A 367 6.97 4.27 0.73
C THR A 367 7.72 4.37 -0.59
N PRO A 368 7.04 4.39 -1.76
CA PRO A 368 7.70 4.70 -3.00
C PRO A 368 8.36 6.06 -2.77
N GLY A 369 9.68 6.08 -2.57
CA GLY A 369 10.40 7.31 -2.42
C GLY A 369 10.04 8.15 -3.63
N PHE A 370 9.51 9.34 -3.39
CA PHE A 370 9.19 10.35 -4.39
C PHE A 370 10.16 10.20 -5.56
N GLU A 371 9.59 9.76 -6.67
CA GLU A 371 10.23 9.11 -7.80
C GLU A 371 11.66 9.59 -8.03
N LEU A 372 12.65 8.83 -7.54
CA LEU A 372 14.06 9.09 -7.81
C LEU A 372 14.28 9.25 -9.32
N ILE A 373 13.54 8.49 -10.11
CA ILE A 373 13.50 8.54 -11.57
C ILE A 373 13.00 9.90 -12.06
N THR A 374 11.89 10.42 -11.54
CA THR A 374 11.30 11.70 -12.00
C THR A 374 12.08 12.90 -11.51
N LEU A 375 12.70 12.80 -10.33
CA LEU A 375 13.69 13.76 -9.86
C LEU A 375 14.93 13.75 -10.76
N LEU A 376 15.46 12.57 -11.10
CA LEU A 376 16.59 12.41 -12.03
C LEU A 376 16.26 12.91 -13.44
N VAL A 377 15.06 12.64 -13.95
CA VAL A 377 14.58 13.11 -15.26
C VAL A 377 14.43 14.62 -15.27
N SER A 378 13.89 15.20 -14.19
CA SER A 378 13.79 16.65 -14.03
C SER A 378 15.18 17.29 -13.95
N PHE A 379 16.12 16.70 -13.22
CA PHE A 379 17.51 17.16 -13.14
C PHE A 379 18.22 17.09 -14.50
N LEU A 380 18.02 16.00 -15.25
CA LEU A 380 18.54 15.83 -16.61
C LEU A 380 17.95 16.85 -17.59
N ALA A 381 16.65 17.11 -17.53
CA ALA A 381 15.98 18.13 -18.34
C ALA A 381 16.53 19.53 -18.06
N VAL A 382 16.75 19.85 -16.77
CA VAL A 382 17.37 21.11 -16.35
C VAL A 382 18.82 21.22 -16.86
N ILE A 383 19.63 20.17 -16.71
CA ILE A 383 21.00 20.15 -17.22
C ILE A 383 21.04 20.35 -18.74
N LEU A 384 20.15 19.69 -19.51
CA LEU A 384 20.06 19.83 -20.96
C LEU A 384 19.66 21.25 -21.39
N LEU A 385 18.71 21.87 -20.68
CA LEU A 385 18.31 23.26 -20.90
C LEU A 385 19.48 24.24 -20.65
N PHE A 386 20.30 24.00 -19.63
CA PHE A 386 21.47 24.83 -19.35
C PHE A 386 22.67 24.55 -20.28
N LYS A 387 22.82 23.33 -20.79
CA LYS A 387 23.88 22.96 -21.74
C LYS A 387 23.67 23.59 -23.11
N ASN A 388 22.42 23.78 -23.53
CA ASN A 388 22.07 24.44 -24.80
C ASN A 388 22.24 25.97 -24.78
N LYS A 389 22.40 26.60 -23.60
CA LYS A 389 22.70 28.04 -23.50
C LYS A 389 24.17 28.41 -23.62
N LYS A 390 25.09 27.44 -23.73
CA LYS A 390 26.54 27.69 -23.93
C LYS A 390 26.97 27.70 -25.41
N LYS A 391 26.03 27.70 -26.36
CA LYS A 391 26.29 27.72 -27.81
C LYS A 391 25.71 28.95 -28.53
N LYS A 392 25.52 30.08 -27.84
CA LYS A 392 25.30 31.38 -28.48
C LYS A 392 26.22 32.41 -27.86
#